data_AF-A0A9W7T4J9-F1
#
_entry.id   AF-A0A9W7T4J9-F1
#
_cell.length_a   1.000
_cell.length_b   1.000
_cell.length_c   1.000
_cell.angle_alpha   90.00
_cell.angle_beta   90.00
_cell.angle_gamma   90.00
#
_symmetry.space_group_name_H-M   'P 1'
#
loop_
_entity.id
_entity.type
_entity.pdbx_description
1 polymer ?
#
loop_
_entity_poly.entity_id
_entity_poly.type
_entity_poly.pdbx_seq_one_letter_code
_entity_poly.pdbx_strand_id
1 'polypeptide(L)' 'VSRLVRIGGANLEDCVKNVMKRVLTNRLMATMNMDGSGVKKAFGKTRLCRVII' A
#
# COMPACT_ATOMS: atom_id res chain seq x y z
N VAL A 1 15.93 -13.95 -11.05
CA VAL A 1 16.25 -12.76 -10.22
C VAL A 1 14.95 -12.02 -9.91
N SER A 2 14.55 -11.95 -8.64
CA SER A 2 13.17 -11.61 -8.24
C SER A 2 12.80 -10.15 -8.58
N ARG A 3 11.57 -9.93 -9.08
CA ARG A 3 11.07 -8.59 -9.46
C ARG A 3 11.04 -7.59 -8.29
N LEU A 4 11.15 -8.08 -7.05
CA LEU A 4 11.23 -7.29 -5.82
C LEU A 4 12.50 -6.42 -5.74
N VAL A 5 13.62 -6.89 -6.30
CA VAL A 5 14.89 -6.12 -6.33
C VAL A 5 14.72 -4.78 -7.08
N ARG A 6 13.78 -4.70 -8.02
CA ARG A 6 13.47 -3.46 -8.79
C ARG A 6 12.56 -2.47 -8.06
N ILE A 7 11.95 -2.85 -6.93
CA ILE A 7 11.11 -1.94 -6.15
C ILE A 7 11.99 -1.08 -5.24
N GLY A 8 12.99 -1.71 -4.61
CA GLY A 8 13.96 -1.03 -3.74
C GLY A 8 13.35 -0.52 -2.42
N GLY A 9 14.21 -0.15 -1.48
CA GLY A 9 13.87 0.37 -0.15
C GLY A 9 15.03 0.14 0.80
N ALA A 10 15.34 1.10 1.68
CA ALA A 10 16.44 0.96 2.64
C ALA A 10 16.10 -0.06 3.74
N ASN A 11 14.80 -0.27 3.99
CA ASN A 11 14.26 -1.23 4.94
C ASN A 11 12.91 -1.78 4.43
N LEU A 12 12.30 -2.66 5.22
CA LEU A 12 11.01 -3.29 4.89
C LEU A 12 9.89 -2.25 4.71
N GLU A 13 9.85 -1.23 5.57
CA GLU A 13 8.83 -0.17 5.52
C GLU A 13 8.92 0.63 4.22
N ASP A 14 10.13 1.02 3.82
CA ASP A 14 10.38 1.72 2.56
C ASP A 14 9.97 0.86 1.35
N CYS A 15 10.27 -0.45 1.41
CA CYS A 15 9.88 -1.38 0.36
C CYS A 15 8.36 -1.43 0.22
N VAL A 16 7.62 -1.61 1.32
CA VAL A 16 6.14 -1.61 1.34
C VAL A 16 5.58 -0.28 0.82
N LYS A 17 6.16 0.84 1.24
CA LYS A 17 5.77 2.19 0.77
C LYS A 17 5.98 2.35 -0.73
N ASN A 18 7.08 1.84 -1.27
CA ASN A 18 7.37 1.86 -2.71
C ASN A 18 6.44 0.95 -3.51
N VAL A 19 6.09 -0.24 -2.99
CA VAL A 19 5.05 -1.09 -3.56
C VAL A 19 3.74 -0.30 -3.65
N MET A 20 3.29 0.25 -2.52
CA MET A 20 2.03 1.00 -2.41
C MET A 20 1.96 2.17 -3.38
N LYS A 21 3.03 2.95 -3.53
CA LYS A 21 3.12 4.05 -4.51
C LYS A 21 3.03 3.61 -5.97
N ARG A 22 3.42 2.37 -6.30
CA ARG A 22 3.29 1.82 -7.66
C ARG A 22 1.89 1.28 -7.96
N VAL A 23 1.19 0.76 -6.94
CA VAL A 23 -0.14 0.15 -7.11
C VAL A 23 -1.30 1.10 -6.81
N LEU A 24 -1.05 2.20 -6.08
CA LEU A 24 -2.06 3.18 -5.71
C LEU A 24 -1.57 4.60 -6.00
N THR A 25 -2.48 5.43 -6.49
CA THR A 25 -2.22 6.87 -6.65
C THR A 25 -2.33 7.59 -5.30
N ASN A 26 -1.62 8.72 -5.16
CA ASN A 26 -1.72 9.56 -3.96
C ASN A 26 -3.18 9.98 -3.67
N ARG A 27 -3.95 10.27 -4.72
CA ARG A 27 -5.37 10.64 -4.59
C ARG A 27 -6.21 9.49 -4.02
N LEU A 28 -5.98 8.26 -4.47
CA LEU A 28 -6.69 7.09 -3.96
C LEU A 28 -6.29 6.80 -2.49
N MET A 29 -4.99 6.84 -2.17
CA MET A 29 -4.50 6.65 -0.81
C MET A 29 -5.09 7.67 0.18
N ALA A 30 -5.26 8.93 -0.24
CA ALA A 30 -5.86 9.97 0.60
C ALA A 30 -7.33 9.69 0.98
N THR A 31 -8.06 8.91 0.17
CA THR A 31 -9.46 8.52 0.44
C THR A 31 -9.60 7.33 1.39
N MET A 32 -8.49 6.78 1.88
CA MET A 32 -8.47 5.52 2.62
C MET A 32 -7.72 5.61 3.95
N ASN A 33 -8.07 4.75 4.90
CA ASN A 33 -7.35 4.42 6.13
C ASN A 33 -7.57 2.93 6.45
N MET A 34 -6.87 2.38 7.44
CA MET A 34 -6.90 0.92 7.68
C MET A 34 -8.30 0.40 8.02
N ASP A 35 -9.04 1.12 8.86
CA ASP A 35 -10.31 0.70 9.44
C ASP A 35 -11.55 1.26 8.71
N GLY A 36 -11.39 2.31 7.91
CA GLY A 36 -12.52 3.02 7.28
C GLY A 36 -13.18 4.05 8.18
N SER A 37 -12.49 4.58 9.19
CA SER A 37 -13.08 5.55 10.11
C SER A 37 -13.39 6.91 9.43
N GLY A 38 -14.49 7.53 9.86
CA GLY A 38 -14.97 8.82 9.34
C GLY A 38 -15.54 8.72 7.92
N VAL A 39 -15.06 9.58 7.01
CA VAL A 39 -15.48 9.62 5.59
C VAL A 39 -14.56 8.81 4.67
N LYS A 40 -13.57 8.09 5.22
CA LYS A 40 -12.57 7.35 4.46
C LYS A 40 -12.98 5.89 4.26
N LYS A 41 -12.49 5.27 3.19
CA LYS A 41 -12.73 3.85 2.90
C LYS A 41 -11.73 2.96 3.62
N ALA A 42 -12.19 1.78 4.08
CA ALA A 42 -11.36 0.80 4.78
C ALA A 42 -10.39 0.07 3.84
N PHE A 43 -9.13 0.48 3.83
CA PHE A 43 -8.05 -0.21 3.12
C PHE A 43 -7.86 -1.64 3.61
N GLY A 44 -8.00 -1.89 4.91
CA GLY A 44 -7.85 -3.22 5.52
C GLY A 44 -8.83 -4.26 4.98
N LYS A 45 -9.95 -3.83 4.38
CA LYS A 45 -10.94 -4.72 3.75
C LYS A 45 -10.69 -4.95 2.26
N THR A 46 -9.66 -4.34 1.68
CA THR A 46 -9.34 -4.50 0.26
C THR A 46 -8.60 -5.82 0.02
N ARG A 47 -8.80 -6.39 -1.17
CA ARG A 47 -8.01 -7.56 -1.62
C ARG A 47 -6.51 -7.24 -1.69
N LEU A 48 -6.16 -5.97 -1.94
CA LEU A 48 -4.78 -5.53 -2.00
C LEU A 48 -4.10 -5.61 -0.63
N CYS A 49 -4.78 -5.21 0.45
CA CYS A 49 -4.27 -5.35 1.81
C CYS A 49 -3.94 -6.80 2.15
N ARG A 50 -4.77 -7.76 1.72
CA ARG A 50 -4.55 -9.21 1.92
C ARG A 50 -3.36 -9.78 1.14
N VAL A 51 -2.88 -9.09 0.10
CA VAL A 51 -1.71 -9.52 -0.67
C VAL A 51 -0.41 -8.94 -0.08
N ILE A 52 -0.52 -7.84 0.67
CA ILE A 52 0.63 -7.13 1.26
C ILE A 52 0.94 -7.65 2.67
N ILE A 53 -0.08 -8.03 3.45
CA ILE A 53 0.03 -8.65 4.78
C ILE A 53 0.12 -10.16 4.63
#